data_AF-S8FGG0-F1
#
_entry.id   AF-S8FGG0-F1
#
_cell.length_a   1.000
_cell.length_b   1.000
_cell.length_c   1.000
_cell.angle_alpha   90.00
_cell.angle_beta   90.00
_cell.angle_gamma   90.00
#
_symmetry.space_group_name_H-M   'P 1'
#
loop_
_entity.id
_entity.type
_entity.pdbx_description
1 polymer ?
#
loop_
_entity_poly.entity_id
_entity_poly.type
_entity_poly.pdbx_seq_one_letter_code
_entity_poly.pdbx_strand_id
1 'polypeptide(L)'
;AFLPTHPQYETHVAFMQPEHATHVPNFVGGSLPRRDKGNREEYCLVMLMLFKPWRSGADLKSVDETWDNAFGAHPFSVRQNQIMDFFHIRYECNDSRDDFSSKRELEGSSGLKFDDDDGENDIDSEDYADIVQTSLTGDDGAIDYDPDWDVLGRKALGRIAQMQLAENIARSSGWLDDNKGLKPVTIDRFDPATSKSSTGWRELL
;
A
#
# COMPACT_ATOMS: atom_id res chain seq x y z
N ALA A 1 -17.95 16.00 -3.87
CA ALA A 1 -19.25 15.72 -3.23
C ALA A 1 -19.81 14.42 -3.78
N PHE A 2 -20.56 13.64 -3.00
CA PHE A 2 -21.18 12.40 -3.47
C PHE A 2 -22.28 12.71 -4.51
N LEU A 3 -22.67 11.71 -5.31
CA LEU A 3 -23.81 11.84 -6.23
C LEU A 3 -25.14 11.73 -5.46
N PRO A 4 -26.24 12.34 -5.93
CA PRO A 4 -27.55 12.27 -5.27
C PRO A 4 -28.06 10.85 -4.99
N THR A 5 -27.62 9.88 -5.79
CA THR A 5 -27.98 8.46 -5.66
C THR A 5 -27.18 7.72 -4.58
N HIS A 6 -26.16 8.35 -4.00
CA HIS A 6 -25.27 7.71 -3.03
C HIS A 6 -25.89 7.78 -1.61
N PRO A 7 -25.91 6.70 -0.82
CA PRO A 7 -26.51 6.68 0.52
C PRO A 7 -25.96 7.75 1.47
N GLN A 8 -24.72 8.19 1.23
CA GLN A 8 -24.07 9.22 2.04
C GLN A 8 -24.18 10.64 1.45
N TYR A 9 -24.99 10.86 0.41
CA TYR A 9 -25.12 12.16 -0.25
C TYR A 9 -25.52 13.28 0.71
N GLU A 10 -26.49 13.03 1.58
CA GLU A 10 -26.99 14.02 2.53
C GLU A 10 -26.12 14.13 3.80
N THR A 11 -25.31 13.11 4.10
CA THR A 11 -24.63 12.98 5.40
C THR A 11 -23.13 13.23 5.35
N HIS A 12 -22.48 13.03 4.20
CA HIS A 12 -21.03 13.13 4.07
C HIS A 12 -20.63 14.07 2.93
N VAL A 13 -19.50 14.74 3.12
CA VAL A 13 -18.88 15.58 2.09
C VAL A 13 -17.39 15.23 2.00
N ALA A 14 -16.87 15.19 0.78
CA ALA A 14 -15.44 15.10 0.55
C ALA A 14 -14.84 16.50 0.74
N PHE A 15 -13.90 16.64 1.68
CA PHE A 15 -13.16 17.87 1.92
C PHE A 15 -11.71 17.68 1.48
N MET A 16 -11.16 18.66 0.76
CA MET A 16 -9.77 18.65 0.36
C MET A 16 -8.94 19.21 1.51
N GLN A 17 -8.08 18.38 2.11
CA GLN A 17 -7.18 18.83 3.18
C GLN A 17 -6.14 19.81 2.63
N PRO A 18 -5.79 20.86 3.38
CA PRO A 18 -4.71 21.75 3.00
C PRO A 18 -3.37 21.00 3.06
N GLU A 19 -2.41 21.47 2.27
CA GLU A 19 -1.12 20.77 2.06
C GLU A 19 -0.33 20.50 3.34
N HIS A 20 -0.39 21.40 4.32
CA HIS A 20 0.30 21.22 5.62
C HIS A 20 -0.36 20.17 6.53
N ALA A 21 -1.56 19.70 6.19
CA ALA A 21 -2.30 18.66 6.91
C ALA A 21 -2.50 17.40 6.05
N THR A 22 -1.72 17.23 4.98
CA THR A 22 -1.82 16.03 4.14
C THR A 22 -1.31 14.79 4.87
N HIS A 23 -2.07 13.72 4.78
CA HIS A 23 -1.66 12.40 5.21
C HIS A 23 -0.95 11.67 4.06
N VAL A 24 0.06 10.87 4.38
CA VAL A 24 0.69 9.95 3.43
C VAL A 24 -0.07 8.62 3.49
N PRO A 25 -0.65 8.17 2.37
CA PRO A 25 -1.30 6.86 2.33
C PRO A 25 -0.29 5.75 2.65
N ASN A 26 -0.63 4.88 3.60
CA ASN A 26 0.11 3.65 3.83
C ASN A 26 -0.57 2.50 3.08
N PHE A 27 0.15 1.85 2.17
CA PHE A 27 -0.38 0.73 1.39
C PHE A 27 -0.26 -0.56 2.20
N VAL A 28 -1.39 -1.23 2.44
CA VAL A 28 -1.46 -2.51 3.15
C VAL A 28 -1.71 -3.61 2.11
N GLY A 29 -0.91 -4.68 2.12
CA GLY A 29 -1.11 -5.82 1.21
C GLY A 29 0.03 -6.09 0.20
N GLY A 30 1.24 -5.62 0.49
CA GLY A 30 2.43 -5.91 -0.31
C GLY A 30 2.95 -4.69 -1.09
N SER A 31 4.13 -4.85 -1.69
CA SER A 31 4.86 -3.77 -2.33
C SER A 31 4.26 -3.40 -3.70
N LEU A 32 4.19 -2.10 -4.02
CA LEU A 32 3.67 -1.61 -5.31
C LEU A 32 4.51 -2.13 -6.49
N PRO A 33 3.92 -2.46 -7.65
CA PRO A 33 4.69 -2.99 -8.78
C PRO A 33 5.80 -2.04 -9.22
N ARG A 34 6.95 -2.61 -9.59
CA ARG A 34 8.10 -1.87 -10.12
C ARG A 34 7.86 -1.41 -11.55
N ARG A 35 8.41 -0.25 -11.91
CA ARG A 35 8.34 0.27 -13.29
C ARG A 35 9.31 -0.44 -14.24
N ASP A 36 10.47 -0.84 -13.73
CA ASP A 36 11.63 -1.34 -14.48
C ASP A 36 11.73 -2.87 -14.51
N LYS A 37 11.19 -3.56 -13.49
CA LYS A 37 11.23 -5.02 -13.33
C LYS A 37 9.82 -5.58 -13.16
N GLY A 38 9.60 -6.81 -13.62
CA GLY A 38 8.34 -7.53 -13.44
C GLY A 38 7.33 -7.31 -14.57
N ASN A 39 6.04 -7.40 -14.25
CA ASN A 39 4.97 -7.31 -15.23
C ASN A 39 4.56 -5.86 -15.50
N ARG A 40 4.88 -5.37 -16.70
CA ARG A 40 4.55 -4.02 -17.14
C ARG A 40 3.04 -3.74 -17.15
N GLU A 41 2.23 -4.70 -17.57
CA GLU A 41 0.77 -4.55 -17.61
C GLU A 41 0.20 -4.37 -16.20
N GLU A 42 0.77 -5.06 -15.21
CA GLU A 42 0.38 -4.91 -13.80
C GLU A 42 0.76 -3.54 -13.24
N TYR A 43 1.97 -3.04 -13.54
CA TYR A 43 2.36 -1.67 -13.21
C TYR A 43 1.37 -0.65 -13.77
N CYS A 44 1.06 -0.74 -15.07
CA CYS A 44 0.14 0.16 -15.75
C CYS A 44 -1.27 0.10 -15.15
N LEU A 45 -1.78 -1.10 -14.86
CA LEU A 45 -3.06 -1.32 -14.19
C LEU A 45 -3.10 -0.61 -12.82
N VAL A 46 -2.07 -0.80 -11.98
CA VAL A 46 -2.05 -0.22 -10.63
C VAL A 46 -1.96 1.31 -10.68
N MET A 47 -1.10 1.86 -11.54
CA MET A 47 -0.99 3.32 -11.67
C MET A 47 -2.26 3.96 -12.21
N LEU A 48 -2.94 3.31 -13.16
CA LEU A 48 -4.25 3.75 -13.64
C LEU A 48 -5.30 3.71 -12.52
N MET A 49 -5.36 2.63 -11.73
CA MET A 49 -6.29 2.56 -10.59
C MET A 49 -6.06 3.65 -9.54
N LEU A 50 -4.80 4.07 -9.32
CA LEU A 50 -4.49 5.09 -8.32
C LEU A 50 -4.76 6.52 -8.82
N PHE A 51 -4.49 6.81 -10.09
CA PHE A 51 -4.41 8.20 -10.57
C PHE A 51 -5.44 8.59 -11.62
N LYS A 52 -6.04 7.63 -12.33
CA LYS A 52 -7.14 7.89 -13.24
C LYS A 52 -8.45 7.79 -12.44
N PRO A 53 -9.40 8.73 -12.51
CA PRO A 53 -10.69 8.55 -11.86
C PRO A 53 -11.50 7.40 -12.50
N TRP A 54 -12.05 6.51 -11.69
CA TRP A 54 -12.86 5.38 -12.16
C TRP A 54 -14.00 5.03 -11.20
N ARG A 55 -15.05 4.41 -11.73
CA ARG A 55 -16.14 3.77 -10.98
C ARG A 55 -16.28 2.29 -11.32
N SER A 56 -15.83 1.91 -12.51
CA SER A 56 -15.80 0.54 -13.02
C SER A 56 -14.50 0.30 -13.79
N GLY A 57 -14.14 -0.97 -14.02
CA GLY A 57 -12.95 -1.30 -14.81
C GLY A 57 -13.00 -0.76 -16.25
N ALA A 58 -14.20 -0.58 -16.82
CA ALA A 58 -14.39 -0.01 -18.15
C ALA A 58 -13.99 1.48 -18.23
N ASP A 59 -13.94 2.19 -17.10
CA ASP A 59 -13.45 3.56 -17.08
C ASP A 59 -11.92 3.60 -17.23
N LEU A 60 -11.22 2.53 -16.82
CA LEU A 60 -9.77 2.49 -16.83
C LEU A 60 -9.20 2.16 -18.21
N LYS A 61 -9.85 1.27 -18.97
CA LYS A 61 -9.36 0.75 -20.25
C LYS A 61 -10.53 0.29 -21.13
N SER A 62 -10.38 0.40 -22.44
CA SER A 62 -11.32 -0.19 -23.42
C SER A 62 -11.16 -1.72 -23.50
N VAL A 63 -12.21 -2.44 -23.91
CA VAL A 63 -12.21 -3.92 -23.92
C VAL A 63 -11.01 -4.52 -24.67
N ASP A 64 -10.68 -3.96 -25.84
CA ASP A 64 -9.61 -4.47 -26.72
C ASP A 64 -8.27 -3.74 -26.56
N GLU A 65 -8.14 -2.87 -25.57
CA GLU A 65 -6.94 -2.05 -25.33
C GLU A 65 -6.02 -2.72 -24.30
N THR A 66 -4.70 -2.62 -24.41
CA THR A 66 -3.78 -3.12 -23.37
C THR A 66 -3.64 -2.12 -22.22
N TRP A 67 -3.20 -2.56 -21.04
CA TRP A 67 -3.00 -1.64 -19.92
C TRP A 67 -1.89 -0.63 -20.21
N ASP A 68 -0.82 -1.04 -20.90
CA ASP A 68 0.26 -0.12 -21.30
C ASP A 68 -0.23 0.96 -22.28
N ASN A 69 -1.09 0.61 -23.25
CA ASN A 69 -1.69 1.59 -24.16
C ASN A 69 -2.60 2.57 -23.41
N ALA A 70 -3.49 2.06 -22.56
CA ALA A 70 -4.38 2.89 -21.76
C ALA A 70 -3.60 3.82 -20.81
N PHE A 71 -2.49 3.34 -20.27
CA PHE A 71 -1.57 4.12 -19.43
C PHE A 71 -0.92 5.24 -20.25
N GLY A 72 -0.36 4.93 -21.42
CA GLY A 72 0.28 5.92 -22.30
C GLY A 72 -0.69 6.97 -22.83
N ALA A 73 -1.97 6.61 -23.03
CA ALA A 73 -3.00 7.53 -23.48
C ALA A 73 -3.52 8.47 -22.36
N HIS A 74 -3.37 8.10 -21.09
CA HIS A 74 -3.87 8.90 -19.98
C HIS A 74 -2.93 10.07 -19.64
N PRO A 75 -3.41 11.33 -19.66
CA PRO A 75 -2.56 12.48 -19.34
C PRO A 75 -2.38 12.63 -17.83
N PHE A 76 -1.34 12.00 -17.27
CA PHE A 76 -0.95 12.21 -15.88
C PHE A 76 -0.43 13.63 -15.65
N SER A 77 -0.89 14.26 -14.58
CA SER A 77 -0.35 15.55 -14.12
C SER A 77 1.11 15.43 -13.67
N VAL A 78 1.82 16.57 -13.65
CA VAL A 78 3.21 16.65 -13.15
C VAL A 78 3.32 16.07 -11.74
N ARG A 79 2.38 16.40 -10.85
CA ARG A 79 2.37 15.89 -9.48
C ARG A 79 2.18 14.37 -9.42
N GLN A 80 1.32 13.80 -10.25
CA GLN A 80 1.11 12.35 -10.29
C GLN A 80 2.37 11.63 -10.78
N ASN A 81 3.03 12.15 -11.82
CA ASN A 81 4.31 11.59 -12.28
C ASN A 81 5.38 11.62 -11.18
N GLN A 82 5.51 12.73 -10.45
CA GLN A 82 6.42 12.82 -9.30
C GLN A 82 6.12 11.77 -8.22
N ILE A 83 4.84 11.56 -7.90
CA ILE A 83 4.44 10.53 -6.92
C ILE A 83 4.78 9.13 -7.43
N MET A 84 4.55 8.86 -8.72
CA MET A 84 4.95 7.59 -9.34
C MET A 84 6.47 7.37 -9.29
N ASP A 85 7.27 8.42 -9.44
CA ASP A 85 8.72 8.34 -9.26
C ASP A 85 9.10 8.07 -7.79
N PHE A 86 8.40 8.68 -6.83
CA PHE A 86 8.62 8.39 -5.39
C PHE A 86 8.31 6.94 -5.02
N PHE A 87 7.31 6.31 -5.64
CA PHE A 87 7.07 4.88 -5.45
C PHE A 87 8.27 4.03 -5.91
N HIS A 88 9.08 4.55 -6.84
CA HIS A 88 10.24 3.84 -7.35
C HIS A 88 11.48 3.99 -6.46
N ILE A 89 11.65 5.12 -5.75
CA ILE A 89 12.83 5.42 -4.92
C ILE A 89 13.13 4.30 -3.92
N ARG A 90 12.11 3.75 -3.25
CA ARG A 90 12.29 2.65 -2.29
C ARG A 90 13.02 1.47 -2.93
N TYR A 91 12.70 1.14 -4.18
CA TYR A 91 13.34 0.05 -4.91
C TYR A 91 14.77 0.38 -5.32
N GLU A 92 15.04 1.63 -5.70
CA GLU A 92 16.40 2.09 -6.00
C GLU A 92 17.30 2.01 -4.76
N CYS A 93 16.77 2.37 -3.58
CA CYS A 93 17.46 2.24 -2.31
C CYS A 93 17.74 0.78 -1.93
N ASN A 94 16.75 -0.11 -2.06
CA ASN A 94 16.93 -1.53 -1.79
C ASN A 94 17.96 -2.16 -2.74
N ASP A 95 17.84 -1.92 -4.05
CA ASP A 95 18.80 -2.43 -5.03
C ASP A 95 20.23 -1.91 -4.73
N SER A 96 20.37 -0.63 -4.34
CA SER A 96 21.67 -0.07 -3.97
C SER A 96 22.28 -0.72 -2.72
N ARG A 97 21.45 -1.04 -1.72
CA ARG A 97 21.86 -1.74 -0.50
C ARG A 97 22.32 -3.17 -0.83
N ASP A 98 21.54 -3.88 -1.63
CA ASP A 98 21.79 -5.28 -1.97
C ASP A 98 22.99 -5.42 -2.92
N ASP A 99 23.19 -4.46 -3.81
CA ASP A 99 24.40 -4.35 -4.64
C ASP A 99 25.66 -4.14 -3.77
N PHE A 100 25.53 -3.35 -2.70
CA PHE A 100 26.64 -3.09 -1.79
C PHE A 100 26.96 -4.31 -0.91
N SER A 101 25.95 -5.00 -0.39
CA SER A 101 26.14 -6.24 0.37
C SER A 101 26.78 -7.32 -0.49
N SER A 102 26.28 -7.53 -1.71
CA SER A 102 26.79 -8.51 -2.67
C SER A 102 28.27 -8.25 -3.02
N LYS A 103 28.66 -6.98 -3.21
CA LYS A 103 30.06 -6.60 -3.46
C LYS A 103 30.97 -6.94 -2.27
N ARG A 104 30.51 -6.72 -1.03
CA ARG A 104 31.31 -7.06 0.17
C ARG A 104 31.47 -8.57 0.38
N GLU A 105 30.45 -9.36 0.03
CA GLU A 105 30.54 -10.82 0.06
C GLU A 105 31.56 -11.35 -0.95
N LEU A 106 31.53 -10.82 -2.18
CA LEU A 106 32.50 -11.17 -3.23
C LEU A 106 33.94 -10.75 -2.89
N GLU A 107 34.11 -9.65 -2.17
CA GLU A 107 35.42 -9.14 -1.73
C GLU A 107 35.98 -9.88 -0.49
N GLY A 108 35.30 -10.93 0.00
CA GLY A 108 35.85 -11.84 1.01
C GLY A 108 35.97 -11.26 2.42
N SER A 109 35.26 -10.16 2.72
CA SER A 109 35.18 -9.61 4.08
C SER A 109 34.29 -10.49 4.96
N SER A 110 34.87 -11.54 5.55
CA SER A 110 34.30 -12.31 6.65
C SER A 110 34.26 -11.48 7.95
N GLY A 111 33.64 -10.31 7.91
CA GLY A 111 33.66 -9.32 8.99
C GLY A 111 32.26 -8.86 9.30
N LEU A 112 31.66 -9.50 10.31
CA LEU A 112 30.37 -9.19 10.92
C LEU A 112 29.19 -9.32 9.95
N LYS A 113 28.56 -10.50 9.98
CA LYS A 113 27.12 -10.57 9.73
C LYS A 113 26.50 -9.68 10.80
N PHE A 114 26.07 -8.49 10.43
CA PHE A 114 25.09 -7.79 11.26
C PHE A 114 23.85 -8.68 11.18
N ASP A 115 23.60 -9.43 12.25
CA ASP A 115 22.25 -9.92 12.51
C ASP A 115 21.42 -8.65 12.67
N ASP A 116 20.85 -8.16 11.57
CA ASP A 116 19.91 -7.04 11.53
C ASP A 116 18.57 -7.54 12.12
N ASP A 117 18.57 -7.77 13.43
CA ASP A 117 17.38 -7.74 14.29
C ASP A 117 16.97 -6.26 14.51
N ASP A 118 16.70 -5.55 13.43
CA ASP A 118 16.17 -4.19 13.46
C ASP A 118 15.00 -4.07 12.45
N GLY A 119 13.93 -4.81 12.76
CA GLY A 119 12.70 -4.15 13.21
C GLY A 119 11.93 -3.22 12.27
N GLU A 120 12.17 -3.17 10.96
CA GLU A 120 11.17 -2.66 10.01
C GLU A 120 10.41 -3.84 9.37
N ASN A 121 9.26 -4.14 9.97
CA ASN A 121 8.27 -5.13 9.53
C ASN A 121 7.62 -4.76 8.18
N ASP A 122 8.40 -4.65 7.12
CA ASP A 122 7.95 -5.17 5.84
C ASP A 122 8.41 -6.62 5.80
N ILE A 123 7.64 -7.44 6.52
CA ILE A 123 7.65 -8.88 6.39
C ILE A 123 7.62 -9.18 4.90
N ASP A 124 8.80 -9.50 4.36
CA ASP A 124 8.91 -9.95 3.00
C ASP A 124 7.97 -11.16 2.89
N SER A 125 7.22 -11.26 1.79
CA SER A 125 6.29 -12.39 1.60
C SER A 125 6.96 -13.75 1.79
N GLU A 126 8.29 -13.79 1.71
CA GLU A 126 9.14 -14.97 1.89
C GLU A 126 9.43 -15.26 3.38
N ASP A 127 9.59 -14.25 4.23
CA ASP A 127 9.88 -14.41 5.67
C ASP A 127 8.64 -14.86 6.48
N TYR A 128 7.44 -14.36 6.15
CA TYR A 128 6.21 -14.90 6.77
C TYR A 128 5.87 -16.30 6.25
N ALA A 129 6.23 -16.61 4.99
CA ALA A 129 6.03 -17.93 4.44
C ALA A 129 6.93 -18.94 5.15
N ASP A 130 8.16 -18.58 5.52
CA ASP A 130 9.03 -19.42 6.35
C ASP A 130 8.49 -19.58 7.77
N ILE A 131 7.95 -18.53 8.41
CA ILE A 131 7.31 -18.64 9.75
C ILE A 131 6.07 -19.56 9.71
N VAL A 132 5.23 -19.42 8.69
CA VAL A 132 4.00 -20.23 8.51
C VAL A 132 4.34 -21.67 8.11
N GLN A 133 5.32 -21.87 7.22
CA GLN A 133 5.82 -23.20 6.85
C GLN A 133 6.42 -23.90 8.07
N THR A 134 7.29 -23.23 8.83
CA THR A 134 7.89 -23.76 10.06
C THR A 134 6.85 -24.10 11.13
N SER A 135 5.80 -23.26 11.26
CA SER A 135 4.66 -23.53 12.16
C SER A 135 3.77 -24.69 11.69
N LEU A 136 3.74 -24.98 10.39
CA LEU A 136 2.96 -26.08 9.80
C LEU A 136 3.74 -27.40 9.73
N THR A 137 5.06 -27.35 9.56
CA THR A 137 5.92 -28.54 9.42
C THR A 137 6.54 -29.01 10.72
N GLY A 138 6.52 -28.17 11.76
CA GLY A 138 7.21 -28.49 13.01
C GLY A 138 8.73 -28.37 12.87
N ASP A 139 9.36 -28.01 13.97
CA ASP A 139 10.80 -27.81 14.11
C ASP A 139 11.58 -29.13 13.94
N ASP A 140 11.90 -29.51 12.70
CA ASP A 140 13.15 -30.20 12.38
C ASP A 140 13.50 -30.00 10.90
N GLY A 141 14.75 -29.62 10.63
CA GLY A 141 15.28 -29.39 9.28
C GLY A 141 15.42 -30.67 8.44
N ALA A 142 14.32 -31.37 8.18
CA ALA A 142 14.25 -32.49 7.25
C ALA A 142 13.67 -32.01 5.92
N ILE A 143 14.57 -31.77 4.96
CA ILE A 143 14.20 -31.97 3.55
C ILE A 143 13.98 -33.48 3.41
N ASP A 144 12.72 -33.89 3.35
CA ASP A 144 12.36 -35.14 2.71
C ASP A 144 11.10 -34.97 1.85
N TYR A 145 11.22 -35.43 0.62
CA TYR A 145 10.31 -35.26 -0.51
C TYR A 145 9.32 -36.42 -0.54
N ASP A 146 8.01 -36.18 -0.77
CA ASP A 146 7.11 -37.01 -1.63
C ASP A 146 5.65 -36.46 -1.74
N PRO A 147 4.74 -36.95 -2.63
CA PRO A 147 4.59 -36.69 -4.07
C PRO A 147 3.20 -36.12 -4.48
N ASP A 148 2.36 -35.66 -3.55
CA ASP A 148 0.99 -35.23 -3.87
C ASP A 148 0.92 -33.72 -4.12
N TRP A 149 0.56 -33.39 -5.35
CA TRP A 149 0.55 -32.07 -5.99
C TRP A 149 -0.41 -31.01 -5.41
N ASP A 150 -0.76 -31.07 -4.12
CA ASP A 150 -1.69 -30.13 -3.47
C ASP A 150 -1.02 -29.15 -2.50
N VAL A 151 0.32 -29.11 -2.44
CA VAL A 151 1.04 -28.11 -1.65
C VAL A 151 1.15 -26.80 -2.43
N LEU A 152 0.30 -25.82 -2.08
CA LEU A 152 0.43 -24.45 -2.52
C LEU A 152 1.89 -23.98 -2.37
N GLY A 153 2.53 -23.59 -3.47
CA GLY A 153 3.94 -23.17 -3.41
C GLY A 153 4.15 -21.99 -2.46
N ARG A 154 5.38 -21.78 -1.97
CA ARG A 154 5.74 -20.73 -0.99
C ARG A 154 5.11 -19.36 -1.27
N LYS A 155 5.10 -18.93 -2.54
CA LYS A 155 4.48 -17.66 -2.98
C LYS A 155 2.95 -17.64 -2.83
N ALA A 156 2.29 -18.78 -3.03
CA ALA A 156 0.86 -18.89 -2.82
C ALA A 156 0.51 -18.90 -1.32
N LEU A 157 1.30 -19.58 -0.50
CA LEU A 157 1.17 -19.55 0.97
C LEU A 157 1.39 -18.15 1.54
N GLY A 158 2.44 -17.44 1.10
CA GLY A 158 2.69 -16.05 1.48
C GLY A 158 1.52 -15.13 1.15
N ARG A 159 0.94 -15.25 -0.06
CA ARG A 159 -0.26 -14.49 -0.44
C ARG A 159 -1.47 -14.80 0.44
N ILE A 160 -1.72 -16.07 0.77
CA ILE A 160 -2.85 -16.46 1.64
C ILE A 160 -2.66 -15.88 3.04
N ALA A 161 -1.45 -15.95 3.59
CA ALA A 161 -1.16 -15.41 4.90
C ALA A 161 -1.34 -13.87 4.93
N GLN A 162 -0.91 -13.16 3.89
CA GLN A 162 -1.14 -11.72 3.75
C GLN A 162 -2.64 -11.39 3.68
N MET A 163 -3.42 -12.15 2.91
CA MET A 163 -4.87 -11.98 2.82
C MET A 163 -5.54 -12.17 4.19
N GLN A 164 -5.12 -13.18 4.95
CA GLN A 164 -5.64 -13.44 6.30
C GLN A 164 -5.27 -12.33 7.29
N LEU A 165 -4.04 -11.80 7.21
CA LEU A 165 -3.61 -10.69 8.06
C LEU A 165 -4.43 -9.42 7.77
N ALA A 166 -4.63 -9.08 6.49
CA ALA A 166 -5.46 -7.96 6.08
C ALA A 166 -6.91 -8.11 6.56
N GLU A 167 -7.48 -9.32 6.44
CA GLU A 167 -8.82 -9.62 6.95
C GLU A 167 -8.89 -9.43 8.47
N ASN A 168 -7.92 -9.94 9.21
CA ASN A 168 -7.88 -9.82 10.67
C ASN A 168 -7.81 -8.36 11.12
N ILE A 169 -7.00 -7.53 10.47
CA ILE A 169 -6.94 -6.09 10.75
C ILE A 169 -8.29 -5.42 10.47
N ALA A 170 -8.93 -5.74 9.34
CA ALA A 170 -10.24 -5.18 9.00
C ALA A 170 -11.33 -5.60 10.01
N ARG A 171 -11.27 -6.82 10.54
CA ARG A 171 -12.18 -7.29 11.60
C ARG A 171 -11.88 -6.63 12.94
N SER A 172 -10.62 -6.61 13.38
CA SER A 172 -10.25 -6.09 14.70
C SER A 172 -10.40 -4.58 14.83
N SER A 173 -10.30 -3.85 13.72
CA SER A 173 -10.52 -2.40 13.68
C SER A 173 -12.00 -2.00 13.59
N GLY A 174 -12.92 -2.98 13.56
CA GLY A 174 -14.36 -2.74 13.43
C GLY A 174 -14.77 -2.23 12.04
N TRP A 175 -13.89 -2.28 11.04
CA TRP A 175 -14.19 -1.86 9.66
C TRP A 175 -15.27 -2.71 9.00
N LEU A 176 -15.40 -3.96 9.45
CA LEU A 176 -16.40 -4.92 8.96
C LEU A 176 -17.62 -5.03 9.87
N ASP A 177 -17.72 -4.22 10.93
CA ASP A 177 -18.85 -4.25 11.85
C ASP A 177 -20.08 -3.58 11.24
N ASP A 178 -21.25 -4.12 11.57
CA ASP A 178 -22.54 -3.56 11.14
C ASP A 178 -22.70 -2.14 11.71
N ASN A 179 -22.85 -1.17 10.82
CA ASN A 179 -22.88 0.27 11.14
C ASN A 179 -24.18 0.74 11.83
N LYS A 180 -24.88 -0.15 12.55
CA LYS A 180 -26.25 0.03 13.06
C LYS A 180 -26.34 0.79 14.40
N GLY A 181 -25.21 1.22 14.98
CA GLY A 181 -25.15 1.77 16.34
C GLY A 181 -24.40 3.09 16.52
N LEU A 182 -23.77 3.64 15.47
CA LEU A 182 -23.07 4.91 15.60
C LEU A 182 -24.08 6.05 15.75
N LYS A 183 -24.20 6.59 16.96
CA LYS A 183 -24.87 7.87 17.18
C LYS A 183 -24.01 8.94 16.51
N PRO A 184 -24.61 9.90 15.79
CA PRO A 184 -23.86 11.04 15.28
C PRO A 184 -23.14 11.68 16.48
N VAL A 185 -21.81 11.75 16.40
CA VAL A 185 -21.02 12.47 17.39
C VAL A 185 -21.36 13.94 17.21
N THR A 186 -21.97 14.55 18.23
CA THR A 186 -22.12 15.99 18.29
C THR A 186 -20.72 16.57 18.48
N ILE A 187 -20.11 17.00 17.39
CA ILE A 187 -18.86 17.75 17.45
C ILE A 187 -19.26 19.15 17.91
N ASP A 188 -18.91 19.51 19.14
CA ASP A 188 -19.07 20.88 19.63
C ASP A 188 -18.24 21.79 18.73
N ARG A 189 -18.92 22.51 17.84
CA ARG A 189 -18.30 23.52 16.99
C ARG A 189 -17.80 24.62 17.91
N PHE A 190 -16.48 24.78 17.97
CA PHE A 190 -15.88 25.95 18.58
C PHE A 190 -16.20 27.17 17.71
N ASP A 191 -17.15 27.99 18.17
CA ASP A 191 -17.39 29.31 17.62
C ASP A 191 -16.52 30.34 18.35
N PRO A 192 -15.47 30.89 17.71
CA PRO A 192 -14.65 31.90 18.35
C PRO A 192 -15.48 33.16 18.62
N ALA A 193 -15.38 33.70 19.84
CA ALA A 193 -16.07 34.94 20.25
C ALA A 193 -15.67 36.16 19.41
N THR A 194 -14.57 36.09 18.65
CA THR A 194 -14.12 37.16 17.77
C THR A 194 -13.69 36.56 16.43
N SER A 195 -14.39 36.95 15.36
CA SER A 195 -13.97 36.63 13.99
C SER A 195 -12.98 37.70 13.53
N LYS A 196 -11.72 37.32 13.28
CA LYS A 196 -10.67 38.18 12.70
C LYS A 196 -10.18 37.57 11.39
N SER A 197 -9.79 38.44 10.46
CA SER A 197 -9.10 38.02 9.23
C SER A 197 -7.73 37.42 9.55
N SER A 198 -7.15 36.65 8.63
CA SER A 198 -5.80 36.10 8.79
C SER A 198 -4.76 37.16 9.17
N THR A 199 -4.91 38.39 8.66
CA THR A 199 -4.04 39.53 9.02
C THR A 199 -4.27 40.00 10.44
N GLY A 200 -5.53 40.09 10.89
CA GLY A 200 -5.89 40.55 12.23
C GLY A 200 -5.47 39.60 13.36
N TRP A 201 -5.18 38.33 13.07
CA TRP A 201 -4.59 37.38 14.01
C TRP A 201 -3.06 37.54 14.14
N ARG A 202 -2.38 38.00 13.08
CA ARG A 202 -0.91 38.20 13.09
C ARG A 202 -0.46 39.41 13.89
N GLU A 203 -1.33 40.41 14.08
CA GLU A 203 -1.03 41.62 14.85
C GLU A 203 -1.18 41.44 16.37
N LEU A 204 -1.69 40.29 16.83
CA LEU A 204 -1.88 39.98 18.25
C LEU A 204 -0.81 39.04 18.85
N LEU A 205 0.11 38.55 18.02
CA LEU A 205 1.29 37.76 18.40
C LEU A 205 2.53 38.67 18.44
#